data_AF-A0A0G4N773-F1
#
_entry.id   AF-A0A0G4N773-F1
#
_cell.length_a   1.000
_cell.length_b   1.000
_cell.length_c   1.000
_cell.angle_alpha   90.00
_cell.angle_beta   90.00
_cell.angle_gamma   90.00
#
_symmetry.space_group_name_H-M   'P 1'
#
loop_
_entity.id
_entity.type
_entity.pdbx_description
1 polymer ?
#
loop_
_entity_poly.entity_id
_entity_poly.type
_entity_poly.pdbx_seq_one_letter_code
_entity_poly.pdbx_strand_id
1 'polypeptide(L)'
;HRTVGGGLDVTAGTIAALDSIVAKFTGGLSLAEASAQVQKEAASLAEQAQYKYAEYYVKVFSKLNASEGWAAKELARLDGILTKGGLAPAKRDELTSKTNILKRFVEQVVEKVKETKDEL
;
A
#
# COMPACT_ATOMS: atom_id res chain seq x y z
N HIS A 1 4.56 8.10 -10.80
CA HIS A 1 5.40 8.53 -11.95
C HIS A 1 6.88 8.59 -11.56
N ARG A 2 7.78 8.96 -12.49
CA ARG A 2 9.20 9.22 -12.19
C ARG A 2 9.42 10.71 -11.94
N THR A 3 10.31 11.03 -11.02
CA THR A 3 10.74 12.39 -10.65
C THR A 3 11.96 12.84 -11.47
N VAL A 4 12.30 14.13 -11.39
CA VAL A 4 13.38 14.77 -12.16
C VAL A 4 14.80 14.24 -11.79
N GLY A 5 14.91 13.30 -10.84
CA GLY A 5 16.15 12.58 -10.50
C GLY A 5 16.17 11.09 -10.88
N GLY A 6 15.21 10.63 -11.69
CA GLY A 6 15.10 9.22 -12.11
C GLY A 6 14.48 8.28 -11.07
N GLY A 7 14.19 8.78 -9.85
CA GLY A 7 13.48 8.03 -8.82
C GLY A 7 11.96 8.02 -9.03
N LEU A 8 11.27 7.10 -8.36
CA LEU A 8 9.81 7.04 -8.36
C LEU A 8 9.20 8.05 -7.36
N ASP A 9 8.07 8.66 -7.72
CA ASP A 9 7.29 9.51 -6.83
C ASP A 9 6.40 8.70 -5.87
N VAL A 10 5.67 9.41 -5.00
CA VAL A 10 4.78 8.82 -3.97
C VAL A 10 3.56 8.09 -4.53
N THR A 11 3.25 8.26 -5.82
CA THR A 11 2.13 7.60 -6.52
C THR A 11 2.57 6.42 -7.36
N ALA A 12 3.88 6.21 -7.52
CA ALA A 12 4.37 5.12 -8.33
C ALA A 12 4.00 3.77 -7.69
N GLY A 13 3.39 2.91 -8.50
CA GLY A 13 2.91 1.60 -8.07
C GLY A 13 1.57 1.64 -7.32
N THR A 14 1.00 2.81 -7.01
CA THR A 14 -0.34 2.88 -6.43
C THR A 14 -1.41 2.83 -7.52
N ILE A 15 -2.57 2.26 -7.20
CA ILE A 15 -3.68 2.11 -8.13
C ILE A 15 -4.89 2.81 -7.52
N ALA A 16 -5.37 3.89 -8.16
CA ALA A 16 -6.40 4.76 -7.58
C ALA A 16 -7.69 4.01 -7.18
N ALA A 17 -8.10 3.02 -7.98
CA ALA A 17 -9.26 2.17 -7.67
C ALA A 17 -9.06 1.35 -6.39
N LEU A 18 -7.86 0.81 -6.19
CA LEU A 18 -7.51 0.04 -4.98
C LEU A 18 -7.29 0.96 -3.78
N ASP A 19 -6.68 2.13 -3.97
CA ASP A 19 -6.52 3.16 -2.93
C ASP A 19 -7.89 3.60 -2.38
N SER A 20 -8.89 3.71 -3.25
CA SER A 20 -10.26 4.02 -2.84
C SER A 20 -10.87 2.93 -1.94
N ILE A 21 -10.50 1.67 -2.14
CA ILE A 21 -10.95 0.56 -1.28
C ILE A 21 -10.22 0.60 0.06
N VAL A 22 -8.93 0.96 0.08
CA VAL A 22 -8.17 1.18 1.33
C VAL A 22 -8.76 2.33 2.14
N ALA A 23 -9.19 3.42 1.49
CA ALA A 23 -9.90 4.52 2.14
C ALA A 23 -11.24 4.07 2.75
N LYS A 24 -12.01 3.23 2.04
CA LYS A 24 -13.25 2.65 2.60
C LYS A 24 -12.98 1.74 3.80
N PHE A 25 -11.96 0.89 3.71
CA PHE A 25 -11.54 0.01 4.82
C PHE A 25 -11.22 0.80 6.09
N THR A 26 -10.44 1.86 5.95
CA THR A 26 -10.07 2.72 7.08
C THR A 26 -11.26 3.54 7.59
N GLY A 27 -12.15 3.97 6.69
CA GLY A 27 -13.46 4.60 6.98
C GLY A 27 -14.53 3.68 7.59
N GLY A 28 -14.20 2.42 7.92
CA GLY A 28 -15.08 1.52 8.69
C GLY A 28 -15.64 0.33 7.91
N LEU A 29 -15.32 0.18 6.62
CA LEU A 29 -15.63 -1.05 5.88
C LEU A 29 -14.86 -2.22 6.51
N SER A 30 -15.51 -3.39 6.66
CA SER A 30 -14.85 -4.52 7.28
C SER A 30 -13.67 -5.01 6.43
N LEU A 31 -12.67 -5.59 7.09
CA LEU A 31 -11.50 -6.15 6.42
C LEU A 31 -11.87 -7.21 5.38
N ALA A 32 -12.88 -8.04 5.68
CA ALA A 32 -13.36 -9.08 4.77
C ALA A 32 -14.00 -8.48 3.50
N GLU A 33 -14.86 -7.48 3.65
CA GLU A 33 -15.50 -6.78 2.52
C GLU A 33 -14.47 -6.03 1.67
N ALA A 34 -13.55 -5.31 2.32
CA ALA A 34 -12.47 -4.60 1.64
C ALA A 34 -11.56 -5.58 0.87
N SER A 35 -11.22 -6.72 1.48
CA SER A 35 -10.43 -7.78 0.84
C SER A 35 -11.12 -8.34 -0.40
N ALA A 36 -12.43 -8.59 -0.33
CA ALA A 36 -13.21 -9.07 -1.47
C ALA A 36 -13.28 -8.03 -2.60
N GLN A 37 -13.47 -6.75 -2.27
CA GLN A 37 -13.45 -5.67 -3.25
C GLN A 37 -12.07 -5.54 -3.92
N VAL A 38 -10.99 -5.59 -3.13
CA VAL A 38 -9.62 -5.54 -3.67
C VAL A 38 -9.31 -6.73 -4.55
N GLN A 39 -9.74 -7.94 -4.21
CA GLN A 39 -9.57 -9.11 -5.07
C GLN A 39 -10.29 -8.96 -6.41
N LYS A 40 -11.54 -8.48 -6.38
CA LYS A 40 -12.33 -8.24 -7.59
C LYS A 40 -11.69 -7.18 -8.48
N GLU A 41 -11.29 -6.06 -7.88
CA GLU A 41 -10.64 -4.96 -8.60
C GLU A 41 -9.25 -5.36 -9.09
N ALA A 42 -8.49 -6.17 -8.34
CA ALA A 42 -7.22 -6.69 -8.82
C ALA A 42 -7.40 -7.64 -10.02
N ALA A 43 -8.44 -8.48 -9.99
CA ALA A 43 -8.75 -9.39 -11.09
C ALA A 43 -9.15 -8.66 -12.38
N SER A 44 -9.84 -7.51 -12.30
CA SER A 44 -10.16 -6.69 -13.48
C SER A 44 -8.91 -6.10 -14.15
N LEU A 45 -7.79 -6.05 -13.43
CA LEU A 45 -6.50 -5.55 -13.89
C LEU A 45 -5.57 -6.66 -14.38
N ALA A 46 -6.00 -7.93 -14.45
CA ALA A 46 -5.16 -9.09 -14.77
C ALA A 46 -4.33 -8.94 -16.05
N GLU A 47 -4.89 -8.27 -17.07
CA GLU A 47 -4.22 -8.05 -18.36
C GLU A 47 -3.39 -6.75 -18.39
N GLN A 48 -3.42 -5.96 -17.33
CA GLN A 48 -2.75 -4.66 -17.28
C GLN A 48 -1.35 -4.76 -16.70
N ALA A 49 -0.43 -3.91 -17.19
CA ALA A 49 0.95 -3.86 -16.68
C ALA A 49 1.06 -3.54 -15.17
N GLN A 50 0.00 -2.96 -14.60
CA GLN A 50 -0.09 -2.64 -13.17
C GLN A 50 -0.58 -3.81 -12.30
N TYR A 51 -0.95 -4.95 -12.89
CA TYR A 51 -1.48 -6.12 -12.16
C TYR A 51 -0.58 -6.56 -11.01
N LYS A 52 0.74 -6.58 -11.22
CA LYS A 52 1.72 -6.92 -10.18
C LYS A 52 1.61 -6.06 -8.91
N TYR A 53 1.16 -4.81 -9.05
CA TYR A 53 0.91 -3.93 -7.92
C TYR A 53 -0.45 -4.27 -7.29
N ALA A 54 -1.47 -4.53 -8.09
CA ALA A 54 -2.78 -4.97 -7.62
C ALA A 54 -2.71 -6.26 -6.79
N GLU A 55 -1.92 -7.25 -7.23
CA GLU A 55 -1.62 -8.46 -6.47
C GLU A 55 -0.97 -8.15 -5.12
N TYR A 56 -0.19 -7.08 -5.04
CA TYR A 56 0.41 -6.66 -3.79
C TYR A 56 -0.62 -6.07 -2.83
N TYR A 57 -1.62 -5.30 -3.30
CA TYR A 57 -2.74 -4.88 -2.44
C TYR A 57 -3.48 -6.08 -1.85
N VAL A 58 -3.81 -7.09 -2.66
CA VAL A 58 -4.45 -8.33 -2.20
C VAL A 58 -3.62 -9.00 -1.10
N LYS A 59 -2.29 -9.08 -1.29
CA LYS A 59 -1.38 -9.64 -0.28
C LYS A 59 -1.36 -8.83 1.01
N VAL A 60 -1.36 -7.50 0.93
CA VAL A 60 -1.39 -6.64 2.13
C VAL A 60 -2.67 -6.89 2.92
N PHE A 61 -3.84 -6.91 2.27
CA PHE A 61 -5.11 -7.22 2.92
C PHE A 61 -5.12 -8.60 3.58
N SER A 62 -4.59 -9.63 2.90
CA SER A 62 -4.43 -10.97 3.48
C SER A 62 -3.52 -10.98 4.71
N LYS A 63 -2.44 -10.17 4.71
CA LYS A 63 -1.53 -10.07 5.86
C LYS A 63 -2.12 -9.26 7.02
N LEU A 64 -2.90 -8.23 6.74
CA LEU A 64 -3.62 -7.47 7.75
C LEU A 64 -4.61 -8.34 8.51
N ASN A 65 -5.23 -9.31 7.82
CA ASN A 65 -6.13 -10.28 8.46
C ASN A 65 -5.41 -11.19 9.47
N ALA A 66 -4.10 -11.40 9.29
CA ALA A 66 -3.29 -12.18 10.23
C ALA A 66 -2.64 -11.32 11.32
N SER A 67 -2.41 -10.03 11.06
CA SER A 67 -1.74 -9.11 11.99
C SER A 67 -1.98 -7.66 11.57
N GLU A 68 -2.79 -6.92 12.33
CA GLU A 68 -3.09 -5.50 12.06
C GLU A 68 -1.83 -4.62 12.02
N GLY A 69 -0.84 -4.89 12.86
CA GLY A 69 0.43 -4.15 12.89
C GLY A 69 1.43 -4.54 11.79
N TRP A 70 1.08 -5.46 10.88
CA TRP A 70 2.02 -5.96 9.87
C TRP A 70 2.39 -4.88 8.85
N ALA A 71 1.43 -4.09 8.37
CA ALA A 71 1.67 -3.08 7.34
C ALA A 71 2.67 -2.01 7.82
N ALA A 72 2.54 -1.53 9.06
CA ALA A 72 3.48 -0.56 9.65
C ALA A 72 4.89 -1.14 9.82
N LYS A 73 5.00 -2.40 10.29
CA LYS A 73 6.28 -3.09 10.46
C LYS A 73 6.97 -3.34 9.11
N GLU A 74 6.23 -3.79 8.11
CA GLU A 74 6.76 -4.04 6.78
C GLU A 74 7.16 -2.74 6.10
N LEU A 75 6.38 -1.67 6.27
CA LEU A 75 6.73 -0.34 5.78
C LEU A 75 8.08 0.11 6.34
N ALA A 76 8.25 0.06 7.66
CA ALA A 76 9.51 0.43 8.32
C ALA A 76 10.70 -0.42 7.84
N ARG A 77 10.47 -1.72 7.61
CA ARG A 77 11.51 -2.63 7.09
C ARG A 77 11.94 -2.24 5.68
N LEU A 78 10.98 -2.02 4.77
CA LEU A 78 11.27 -1.66 3.38
C LEU A 78 11.93 -0.28 3.26
N ASP A 79 11.45 0.68 4.04
CA ASP A 79 12.03 2.02 4.11
C ASP A 79 13.47 1.98 4.65
N GLY A 80 13.72 1.15 5.66
CA GLY A 80 15.08 0.87 6.16
C GLY A 80 16.02 0.25 5.11
N ILE A 81 15.49 -0.53 4.16
CA ILE A 81 16.30 -1.08 3.05
C ILE A 81 16.54 0.00 1.99
N LEU A 82 15.53 0.79 1.65
CA LEU A 82 15.62 1.88 0.67
C LEU A 82 16.62 2.96 1.10
N THR A 83 16.62 3.31 2.39
CA THR A 83 17.53 4.30 2.99
C THR A 83 18.98 3.80 3.04
N LYS A 84 19.22 2.52 3.34
CA LYS A 84 20.56 1.91 3.30
C LYS A 84 21.20 1.93 1.91
N GLY A 85 20.40 1.96 0.85
CA GLY A 85 20.91 1.98 -0.53
C GLY A 85 21.53 0.64 -0.96
N GLY A 86 22.38 0.68 -1.99
CA GLY A 86 23.05 -0.53 -2.52
C GLY A 86 22.17 -1.47 -3.37
N LEU A 87 20.94 -1.06 -3.65
CA LEU A 87 20.01 -1.83 -4.50
C LEU A 87 20.23 -1.53 -5.98
N ALA A 88 20.09 -2.55 -6.82
CA ALA A 88 19.96 -2.36 -8.26
C ALA A 88 18.72 -1.49 -8.57
N PRO A 89 18.73 -0.64 -9.62
CA PRO A 89 17.63 0.27 -9.94
C PRO A 89 16.25 -0.40 -10.00
N ALA A 90 16.16 -1.58 -10.64
CA ALA A 90 14.91 -2.33 -10.73
C ALA A 90 14.37 -2.76 -9.35
N LYS A 91 15.25 -3.15 -8.42
CA LYS A 91 14.87 -3.49 -7.04
C LYS A 91 14.49 -2.28 -6.22
N ARG A 92 15.18 -1.15 -6.42
CA ARG A 92 14.81 0.12 -5.81
C ARG A 92 13.40 0.55 -6.24
N ASP A 93 13.10 0.47 -7.53
CA ASP A 93 11.78 0.81 -8.08
C ASP A 93 10.68 -0.13 -7.54
N GLU A 94 10.95 -1.43 -7.46
CA GLU A 94 10.04 -2.42 -6.89
C GLU A 94 9.73 -2.13 -5.41
N LEU A 95 10.76 -1.91 -4.59
CA LEU A 95 10.59 -1.62 -3.17
C LEU A 95 9.93 -0.27 -2.93
N THR A 96 10.24 0.74 -3.74
CA THR A 96 9.61 2.06 -3.64
C THR A 96 8.11 1.95 -3.92
N SER A 97 7.72 1.20 -4.97
CA SER A 97 6.33 0.94 -5.29
C SER A 97 5.59 0.22 -4.16
N LYS A 98 6.19 -0.81 -3.56
CA LYS A 98 5.62 -1.53 -2.41
C LYS A 98 5.47 -0.63 -1.18
N THR A 99 6.46 0.21 -0.92
CA THR A 99 6.47 1.17 0.18
C THR A 99 5.35 2.21 0.01
N ASN A 100 5.15 2.73 -1.21
CA ASN A 100 4.04 3.63 -1.53
C ASN A 100 2.67 2.98 -1.31
N ILE A 101 2.51 1.72 -1.73
CA ILE A 101 1.27 0.96 -1.47
C ILE A 101 1.05 0.80 0.04
N LEU A 102 2.06 0.36 0.80
CA LEU A 102 1.95 0.19 2.26
C LEU A 102 1.62 1.50 2.98
N LYS A 103 2.15 2.64 2.52
CA LYS A 103 1.81 3.96 3.07
C LYS A 103 0.31 4.24 3.01
N ARG A 104 -0.40 3.80 1.97
CA ARG A 104 -1.86 3.95 1.90
C ARG A 104 -2.59 3.24 3.03
N PHE A 105 -2.07 2.12 3.50
CA PHE A 105 -2.65 1.40 4.64
C PHE A 105 -2.24 2.03 5.97
N VAL A 106 -1.01 2.55 6.08
CA VAL A 106 -0.48 3.10 7.34
C VAL A 106 -0.96 4.54 7.58
N GLU A 107 -0.87 5.42 6.59
CA GLU A 107 -1.32 6.82 6.68
C GLU A 107 -2.79 6.89 7.08
N GLN A 108 -3.64 6.06 6.46
CA GLN A 108 -5.07 6.02 6.76
C GLN A 108 -5.38 5.41 8.14
N VAL A 109 -4.50 4.56 8.68
CA VAL A 109 -4.60 4.07 10.08
C VAL A 109 -4.13 5.15 11.07
N VAL A 110 -3.08 5.91 10.73
CA VAL A 110 -2.53 7.00 11.56
C VAL A 110 -3.51 8.17 11.64
N GLU A 111 -4.16 8.54 10.52
CA GLU A 111 -5.22 9.56 10.51
C GLU A 111 -6.40 9.14 11.41
N LYS A 112 -6.82 7.88 11.37
CA LYS A 112 -7.86 7.36 12.27
C LYS A 112 -7.47 7.43 13.75
N VAL A 113 -6.21 7.10 14.09
CA VAL A 113 -5.70 7.21 15.48
C VAL A 113 -5.61 8.67 15.94
N LYS A 114 -5.38 9.63 15.04
CA LYS A 114 -5.40 11.06 15.34
C LYS A 114 -6.82 11.59 15.54
N GLU A 115 -7.77 11.28 14.66
CA GLU A 115 -9.17 11.69 14.80
C GLU A 115 -9.78 11.19 16.12
N THR A 116 -9.48 9.96 16.53
CA THR A 116 -9.99 9.41 17.81
C THR A 116 -9.37 10.09 19.04
N LYS A 117 -8.28 10.85 18.90
CA LYS A 117 -7.60 11.53 20.00
C LYS A 117 -8.01 12.98 20.19
N ASP A 118 -8.56 13.63 19.17
CA ASP A 118 -9.05 15.02 19.26
C ASP A 118 -10.50 15.11 19.75
N GLU A 119 -11.19 13.99 19.98
CA GLU A 119 -12.56 13.93 20.51
C GLU A 119 -12.65 13.58 22.02
N LEU A 120 -11.54 13.56 22.77
CA LEU A 120 -11.55 13.25 24.23
C LEU A 120 -11.15 14.44 25.12
#